data_AF-Q2GB20-F1
#
_entry.id   AF-Q2GB20-F1
#
_cell.length_a   1.000
_cell.length_b   1.000
_cell.length_c   1.000
_cell.angle_alpha   90.00
_cell.angle_beta   90.00
_cell.angle_gamma   90.00
#
_symmetry.space_group_name_H-M   'P 1'
#
loop_
_entity.id
_entity.type
_entity.pdbx_description
1 polymer ?
#
loop_
_entity_poly.entity_id
_entity_poly.type
_entity_poly.pdbx_seq_one_letter_code
_entity_poly.pdbx_strand_id
1 'polypeptide(L)'
;MTDDFEALTVDQYVREAARTDQRKGPGTIGFTMLGLVGETGSLLAEAKKKQRDAASYLGYAEAVAEEIGDVLWYLAAVARRHRLALSDIAAAALITDGVYRAGDNAALSLHALQPAHINCSSLPILTG
;
A
#
# COMPACT_ATOMS: atom_id res chain seq x y z
N MET A 1 2.22 -31.43 -7.58
CA MET A 1 2.49 -30.67 -6.35
C MET A 1 1.64 -29.43 -6.47
N THR A 2 0.55 -29.34 -5.72
CA THR A 2 -0.21 -28.10 -5.58
C THR A 2 0.71 -27.10 -4.91
N ASP A 3 1.04 -26.04 -5.64
CA ASP A 3 1.72 -24.88 -5.07
C ASP A 3 0.70 -24.23 -4.13
N ASP A 4 0.80 -24.53 -2.83
CA ASP A 4 -0.05 -23.92 -1.82
C ASP A 4 0.31 -22.44 -1.77
N PHE A 5 -0.52 -21.60 -2.38
CA PHE A 5 -0.36 -20.16 -2.34
C PHE A 5 -0.48 -19.66 -0.90
N GLU A 6 0.66 -19.29 -0.30
CA GLU A 6 0.71 -18.63 1.00
C GLU A 6 0.57 -17.11 0.81
N ALA A 7 -0.52 -16.54 1.35
CA ALA A 7 -0.78 -15.11 1.20
C ALA A 7 0.22 -14.27 2.01
N LEU A 8 0.84 -13.27 1.37
CA LEU A 8 1.79 -12.35 2.01
C LEU A 8 1.12 -11.60 3.17
N THR A 9 1.66 -11.75 4.38
CA THR A 9 1.22 -10.98 5.54
C THR A 9 1.68 -9.53 5.50
N VAL A 10 0.93 -8.63 6.13
CA VAL A 10 1.35 -7.23 6.26
C VAL A 10 2.70 -7.13 6.97
N ASP A 11 2.94 -7.96 7.99
CA ASP A 11 4.20 -7.99 8.72
C ASP A 11 5.36 -8.56 7.87
N GLN A 12 5.10 -9.56 7.01
CA GLN A 12 6.07 -10.05 6.04
C GLN A 12 6.43 -8.95 5.03
N TYR A 13 5.44 -8.22 4.50
CA TYR A 13 5.70 -7.07 3.63
C TYR A 13 6.57 -6.02 4.32
N VAL A 14 6.24 -5.60 5.55
CA VAL A 14 7.03 -4.61 6.31
C VAL A 14 8.47 -5.09 6.51
N ARG A 15 8.67 -6.39 6.76
CA ARG A 15 10.00 -6.99 6.92
C ARG A 15 10.82 -6.92 5.64
N GLU A 16 10.22 -7.29 4.50
CA GLU A 16 10.91 -7.22 3.21
C GLU A 16 11.18 -5.77 2.78
N ALA A 17 10.23 -4.85 2.99
CA ALA A 17 10.42 -3.42 2.75
C ALA A 17 11.55 -2.83 3.61
N ALA A 18 11.73 -3.32 4.85
CA ALA A 18 12.83 -2.87 5.71
C ALA A 18 14.22 -3.25 5.16
N ARG A 19 14.32 -4.30 4.33
CA ARG A 19 15.59 -4.73 3.74
C ARG A 19 16.10 -3.76 2.67
N THR A 20 15.18 -3.02 2.04
CA THR A 20 15.50 -2.00 1.03
C THR A 20 15.70 -0.61 1.63
N ASP A 21 15.44 -0.43 2.93
CA ASP A 21 15.64 0.82 3.65
C ASP A 21 17.13 1.08 3.95
N GLN A 22 17.77 1.82 3.07
CA GLN A 22 19.19 2.16 3.19
C GLN A 22 19.46 3.30 4.19
N ARG A 23 18.43 3.97 4.73
CA ARG A 23 18.60 5.18 5.55
C ARG A 23 18.84 4.85 7.02
N LYS A 24 20.06 5.12 7.51
CA LYS A 24 20.49 4.95 8.90
C LYS A 24 20.91 6.29 9.52
N GLY A 25 20.67 6.48 10.82
CA GLY A 25 21.17 7.62 11.59
C GLY A 25 20.09 8.53 12.21
N PRO A 26 20.49 9.61 12.93
CA PRO A 26 19.56 10.60 13.48
C PRO A 26 18.85 11.39 12.37
N GLY A 27 17.63 11.88 12.64
CA GLY A 27 16.83 12.67 11.69
C GLY A 27 16.07 11.85 10.64
N THR A 28 16.23 10.53 10.62
CA THR A 28 15.59 9.66 9.62
C THR A 28 14.07 9.72 9.62
N ILE A 29 13.42 9.96 10.76
CA ILE A 29 11.95 10.04 10.82
C ILE A 29 11.44 11.22 9.98
N GLY A 30 12.04 12.40 10.12
CA GLY A 30 11.67 13.59 9.34
C GLY A 30 11.82 13.35 7.84
N PHE A 31 12.92 12.72 7.42
CA PHE A 31 13.14 12.36 6.03
C PHE A 31 12.20 11.27 5.50
N THR A 32 11.78 10.32 6.33
CA THR A 32 10.79 9.30 5.95
C THR A 32 9.40 9.94 5.80
N MET A 33 9.02 10.85 6.70
CA MET A 33 7.76 11.60 6.60
C MET A 33 7.74 12.53 5.38
N LEU A 34 8.86 13.20 5.09
CA LEU A 34 8.98 14.02 3.88
C LEU A 34 8.87 13.18 2.61
N GLY A 35 9.49 11.99 2.60
CA GLY A 35 9.34 11.03 1.51
C GLY A 35 7.88 10.64 1.29
N LEU A 36 7.17 10.23 2.34
CA LEU A 36 5.73 9.90 2.27
C LEU A 36 4.91 11.01 1.62
N VAL A 37 5.13 12.27 2.04
CA VAL A 37 4.43 13.43 1.48
C VAL A 37 4.85 13.69 0.04
N GLY A 38 6.12 13.47 -0.30
CA GLY A 38 6.66 13.58 -1.66
C GLY A 38 5.92 12.67 -2.63
N GLU A 39 5.86 11.37 -2.35
CA GLU A 39 5.23 10.38 -3.24
C GLU A 39 3.71 10.56 -3.31
N THR A 40 3.08 10.98 -2.21
CA THR A 40 1.65 11.37 -2.22
C THR A 40 1.42 12.59 -3.14
N GLY A 41 2.36 13.53 -3.18
CA GLY A 41 2.34 14.68 -4.07
C GLY A 41 2.55 14.30 -5.54
N SER A 42 3.45 13.36 -5.82
CA SER A 42 3.68 12.80 -7.16
C SER A 42 2.43 12.06 -7.67
N LEU A 43 1.80 11.24 -6.83
CA LEU A 43 0.50 10.60 -7.12
C LEU A 43 -0.58 11.63 -7.51
N LEU A 44 -0.66 12.75 -6.78
CA LEU A 44 -1.59 13.84 -7.10
C LEU A 44 -1.25 14.49 -8.46
N ALA A 45 0.03 14.63 -8.79
CA ALA A 45 0.46 15.17 -10.08
C ALA A 45 0.02 14.27 -11.25
N GLU A 46 0.19 12.95 -11.13
CA GLU A 46 -0.31 11.98 -12.10
C GLU A 46 -1.83 12.10 -12.28
N ALA A 47 -2.58 12.12 -11.17
CA ALA A 47 -4.04 12.26 -11.20
C ALA A 47 -4.50 13.54 -11.94
N LYS A 48 -3.78 14.66 -11.76
CA LYS A 48 -4.05 15.91 -12.48
C LYS A 48 -3.75 15.80 -13.98
N LYS A 49 -2.68 15.10 -14.38
CA LYS A 49 -2.36 14.88 -15.80
C LYS A 49 -3.49 14.12 -16.50
N LYS A 50 -4.02 13.07 -15.87
CA LYS A 50 -5.17 12.32 -16.40
C LYS A 50 -6.43 13.18 -16.59
N GLN A 51 -6.70 14.10 -15.68
CA GLN A 51 -7.84 15.02 -15.81
C GLN A 51 -7.67 16.00 -16.99
N ARG A 52 -6.42 16.36 -17.32
CA ARG A 52 -6.09 17.30 -18.40
C ARG A 52 -6.12 16.64 -19.79
N ASP A 53 -5.54 15.46 -19.91
CA ASP A 53 -5.29 14.80 -21.20
C ASP A 53 -6.09 13.49 -21.32
N ALA A 54 -7.40 13.60 -21.58
CA ALA A 54 -8.34 12.46 -21.58
C ALA A 54 -8.06 11.37 -22.64
N ALA A 55 -7.20 11.62 -23.63
CA ALA A 55 -7.05 10.78 -24.83
C ALA A 55 -5.75 9.93 -24.87
N SER A 56 -4.83 10.12 -23.94
CA SER A 56 -3.56 9.39 -23.93
C SER A 56 -3.30 8.93 -22.52
N TYR A 57 -3.24 7.62 -22.27
CA TYR A 57 -2.44 7.17 -21.13
C TYR A 57 -2.14 5.67 -21.10
N LEU A 58 -1.23 5.24 -21.99
CA LEU A 58 -0.64 3.90 -21.91
C LEU A 58 0.27 3.73 -20.65
N GLY A 59 0.62 4.81 -19.94
CA GLY A 59 1.49 4.78 -18.75
C GLY A 59 0.86 5.23 -17.42
N TYR A 60 -0.46 5.51 -17.35
CA TYR A 60 -1.06 6.13 -16.14
C TYR A 60 -1.17 5.11 -15.05
N ALA A 61 -1.67 3.94 -15.44
CA ALA A 61 -1.84 2.84 -14.52
C ALA A 61 -0.50 2.41 -13.92
N GLU A 62 0.56 2.38 -14.73
CA GLU A 62 1.91 2.07 -14.29
C GLU A 62 2.45 3.14 -13.33
N ALA A 63 2.41 4.42 -13.73
CA ALA A 63 2.87 5.52 -12.88
C ALA A 63 2.09 5.59 -11.55
N VAL A 64 0.75 5.48 -11.59
CA VAL A 64 -0.06 5.46 -10.37
C VAL A 64 0.25 4.26 -9.49
N ALA A 65 0.47 3.07 -10.08
CA ALA A 65 0.83 1.88 -9.32
C ALA A 65 2.20 2.03 -8.65
N GLU A 66 3.17 2.63 -9.33
CA GLU A 66 4.49 2.97 -8.80
C GLU A 66 4.36 3.91 -7.58
N GLU A 67 3.67 5.04 -7.73
CA GLU A 67 3.51 6.02 -6.66
C GLU A 67 2.73 5.47 -5.45
N ILE A 68 1.69 4.65 -5.68
CA ILE A 68 0.97 3.97 -4.59
C ILE A 68 1.89 2.97 -3.89
N GLY A 69 2.74 2.26 -4.64
CA GLY A 69 3.74 1.34 -4.10
C GLY A 69 4.74 2.06 -3.19
N ASP A 70 5.21 3.23 -3.60
CA ASP A 70 6.14 4.02 -2.81
C ASP A 70 5.46 4.64 -1.57
N VAL A 71 4.22 5.12 -1.69
CA VAL A 71 3.42 5.54 -0.53
C VAL A 71 3.28 4.40 0.48
N LEU A 72 2.96 3.19 0.02
CA LEU A 72 2.86 2.01 0.88
C LEU A 72 4.21 1.68 1.56
N TRP A 73 5.31 1.77 0.81
CA TRP A 73 6.66 1.56 1.35
C TRP A 73 7.00 2.56 2.45
N TYR A 74 6.70 3.85 2.24
CA TYR A 74 6.91 4.88 3.24
C TYR A 74 6.00 4.72 4.46
N LEU A 75 4.74 4.32 4.30
CA LEU A 75 3.86 3.99 5.43
C LEU A 75 4.45 2.88 6.30
N ALA A 76 4.94 1.81 5.69
CA ALA A 76 5.63 0.72 6.40
C ALA A 76 6.89 1.21 7.13
N ALA A 77 7.68 2.08 6.49
CA ALA A 77 8.86 2.68 7.11
C ALA A 77 8.52 3.59 8.30
N VAL A 78 7.48 4.43 8.18
CA VAL A 78 7.00 5.29 9.28
C VAL A 78 6.53 4.45 10.45
N ALA A 79 5.64 3.47 10.21
CA ALA A 79 5.13 2.58 11.25
C ALA A 79 6.26 1.89 12.03
N ARG A 80 7.22 1.28 11.30
CA ARG A 80 8.40 0.63 11.89
C ARG A 80 9.24 1.59 12.74
N ARG A 81 9.49 2.81 12.27
CA ARG A 81 10.30 3.82 12.99
C ARG A 81 9.59 4.32 14.25
N HIS A 82 8.26 4.32 14.27
CA HIS A 82 7.45 4.61 15.46
C HIS A 82 7.16 3.37 16.34
N ARG A 83 7.69 2.19 15.99
CA ARG A 83 7.45 0.92 16.67
C ARG A 83 5.97 0.53 16.72
N LEU A 84 5.23 0.88 15.68
CA LEU A 84 3.86 0.47 15.45
C LEU A 84 3.85 -0.66 14.44
N ALA A 85 3.07 -1.72 14.70
CA ALA A 85 2.84 -2.75 13.70
C ALA A 85 1.86 -2.24 12.65
N LEU A 86 2.23 -2.31 11.37
CA LEU A 86 1.35 -1.89 10.28
C LEU A 86 0.11 -2.80 10.16
N SER A 87 0.24 -4.08 10.52
CA SER A 87 -0.88 -5.02 10.63
C SER A 87 -1.94 -4.56 11.61
N ASP A 88 -1.53 -4.08 12.79
CA ASP A 88 -2.46 -3.54 13.80
C ASP A 88 -3.12 -2.23 13.34
N ILE A 89 -2.37 -1.35 12.64
CA ILE A 89 -2.93 -0.14 12.02
C ILE A 89 -3.98 -0.52 10.96
N ALA A 90 -3.67 -1.50 10.11
CA ALA A 90 -4.58 -1.96 9.06
C ALA A 90 -5.85 -2.59 9.66
N ALA A 91 -5.71 -3.43 10.69
CA ALA A 91 -6.85 -4.01 11.39
C ALA A 91 -7.75 -2.95 12.04
N ALA A 92 -7.15 -1.95 12.69
CA ALA A 92 -7.89 -0.84 13.27
C ALA A 92 -8.66 -0.03 12.21
N ALA A 93 -8.11 0.11 10.99
CA ALA A 93 -8.79 0.81 9.90
C ALA A 93 -10.02 0.07 9.35
N LEU A 94 -10.21 -1.23 9.68
CA LEU A 94 -11.36 -2.03 9.24
C LEU A 94 -12.53 -2.01 10.22
N ILE A 95 -12.34 -1.56 11.46
CA ILE A 95 -13.36 -1.60 12.51
C ILE A 95 -13.94 -0.21 12.79
N THR A 96 -15.23 -0.14 13.10
CA THR A 96 -15.98 1.13 13.23
C THR A 96 -15.47 2.05 14.33
N ASP A 97 -14.89 1.50 15.41
CA ASP A 97 -14.35 2.29 16.52
C ASP A 97 -12.93 2.82 16.25
N GLY A 98 -12.25 2.30 15.23
CA GLY A 98 -10.91 2.71 14.81
C GLY A 98 -9.81 2.53 15.87
N VAL A 99 -10.07 1.77 16.94
CA VAL A 99 -9.15 1.72 18.08
C VAL A 99 -7.97 0.81 17.75
N TYR A 100 -6.77 1.40 17.73
CA TYR A 100 -5.51 0.67 17.64
C TYR A 100 -5.32 -0.27 18.83
N ARG A 101 -5.06 -1.55 18.55
CA ARG A 101 -4.74 -2.59 19.54
C ARG A 101 -3.47 -3.30 19.10
N ALA A 102 -2.47 -3.34 19.98
CA ALA A 102 -1.15 -3.86 19.64
C ALA A 102 -1.09 -5.39 19.82
N GLY A 103 -0.53 -6.09 18.84
CA GLY A 103 -0.06 -7.48 18.97
C GLY A 103 -1.02 -8.58 18.50
N ASP A 104 -2.16 -8.23 17.90
CA ASP A 104 -3.23 -9.20 17.61
C ASP A 104 -3.32 -9.60 16.12
N ASN A 105 -2.52 -9.01 15.23
CA ASN A 105 -2.78 -9.06 13.79
C ASN A 105 -1.62 -9.61 12.92
N ALA A 106 -0.69 -10.38 13.48
CA ALA A 106 0.47 -10.92 12.73
C ALA A 106 0.10 -11.81 11.53
N ALA A 107 -1.08 -12.46 11.58
CA ALA A 107 -1.60 -13.30 10.50
C ALA A 107 -2.40 -12.52 9.44
N LEU A 108 -2.61 -11.21 9.62
CA LEU A 108 -3.36 -10.39 8.68
C LEU A 108 -2.60 -10.31 7.34
N SER A 109 -3.24 -10.82 6.28
CA SER A 109 -2.68 -10.81 4.93
C SER A 109 -3.12 -9.60 4.12
N LEU A 110 -2.28 -9.18 3.18
CA LEU A 110 -2.67 -8.15 2.20
C LEU A 110 -3.91 -8.59 1.40
N HIS A 111 -4.05 -9.90 1.15
CA HIS A 111 -5.24 -10.46 0.52
C HIS A 111 -6.50 -10.26 1.37
N ALA A 112 -6.42 -10.46 2.70
CA ALA A 112 -7.55 -10.25 3.61
C ALA A 112 -7.97 -8.76 3.72
N LEU A 113 -7.11 -7.83 3.32
CA LEU A 113 -7.43 -6.40 3.22
C LEU A 113 -8.14 -6.01 1.92
N GLN A 114 -8.16 -6.90 0.93
CA GLN A 114 -8.88 -6.62 -0.31
C GLN A 114 -10.39 -6.67 -0.04
N PRO A 115 -11.17 -5.71 -0.58
CA PRO A 115 -12.62 -5.84 -0.54
C PRO A 115 -13.02 -7.16 -1.20
N ALA A 116 -14.06 -7.83 -0.68
CA ALA A 116 -14.65 -8.99 -1.35
C ALA A 116 -14.92 -8.60 -2.81
N HIS A 117 -14.21 -9.23 -3.75
CA HIS A 117 -14.13 -8.78 -5.13
C HIS A 117 -15.51 -8.41 -5.68
N ILE A 118 -15.61 -7.24 -6.34
CA ILE A 118 -16.67 -7.00 -7.33
C ILE A 118 -16.65 -8.20 -8.28
N ASN A 119 -17.77 -8.92 -8.40
CA ASN A 119 -17.90 -10.06 -9.31
C ASN A 119 -17.58 -9.62 -10.75
N CYS A 120 -16.37 -9.93 -11.23
CA CYS A 120 -15.96 -9.73 -12.63
C CYS A 120 -16.79 -10.57 -13.63
N SER A 121 -17.71 -11.41 -13.16
CA SER A 121 -18.69 -12.15 -13.98
C SER A 121 -19.85 -11.31 -14.52
N SER A 122 -19.90 -10.00 -14.23
CA SER A 122 -20.98 -9.10 -14.67
C SER A 122 -20.62 -8.15 -15.82
N LEU A 123 -19.43 -8.29 -16.42
CA LEU A 123 -19.10 -7.54 -17.64
C LEU A 123 -19.76 -8.22 -18.85
N PRO A 124 -20.64 -7.53 -19.61
CA PRO A 124 -21.19 -8.09 -20.83
C PRO A 124 -20.04 -8.38 -21.79
N ILE A 125 -19.97 -9.61 -22.27
CA ILE A 125 -19.09 -9.98 -23.38
C ILE A 125 -19.58 -9.17 -24.58
N LEU A 126 -18.81 -8.15 -24.97
CA LEU A 126 -18.98 -7.49 -26.26
C LEU A 126 -18.57 -8.50 -27.34
N THR A 127 -19.53 -9.30 -27.80
CA THR A 127 -19.40 -10.08 -29.03
C THR A 127 -19.54 -9.12 -30.20
N GLY A 128 -18.43 -8.86 -30.89
CA GLY A 128 -18.43 -8.47 -32.30
C GLY A 128 -18.54 -9.69 -33.20
#